data_AF-B1KGN5-F1
#
_entry.id   AF-B1KGN5-F1
#
_cell.length_a   1.000
_cell.length_b   1.000
_cell.length_c   1.000
_cell.angle_alpha   90.00
_cell.angle_beta   90.00
_cell.angle_gamma   90.00
#
_symmetry.space_group_name_H-M   'P 1'
#
loop_
_entity.id
_entity.type
_entity.pdbx_description
1 polymer ?
#
loop_
_entity_poly.entity_id
_entity_poly.type
_entity_poly.pdbx_seq_one_letter_code
_entity_poly.pdbx_strand_id
1 'polypeptide(L)'
;METWRNLICKANQSFRAGDWKSAESQYLTAMERIDHLYKNYSDNEQILMAWLASYHNLSELYGRLGRVDAQLSHIMQPYHQLKNRLMTQADHEPIYAAILHGINLSCKELYLYQKQQLEISGGVNLKYQQPVFH
;
A
#
# COMPACT_ATOMS: atom_id res chain seq x y z
N MET A 1 -0.10 -7.72 -25.35
CA MET A 1 0.45 -7.31 -24.04
C MET A 1 -0.34 -7.99 -22.94
N GLU A 2 0.31 -8.45 -21.88
CA GLU A 2 -0.39 -9.03 -20.72
C GLU A 2 -1.24 -7.96 -20.00
N THR A 3 -2.28 -8.33 -19.26
CA THR A 3 -3.06 -7.34 -18.47
C THR A 3 -2.42 -7.13 -17.10
N TRP A 4 -2.68 -5.99 -16.45
CA TRP A 4 -2.23 -5.79 -15.06
C TRP A 4 -2.78 -6.86 -14.11
N ARG A 5 -4.02 -7.33 -14.33
CA ARG A 5 -4.64 -8.41 -13.56
C ARG A 5 -3.82 -9.70 -13.62
N ASN A 6 -3.43 -10.11 -14.83
CA ASN A 6 -2.64 -11.32 -15.01
C ASN A 6 -1.26 -11.20 -14.37
N LEU A 7 -0.62 -10.03 -14.47
CA LEU A 7 0.66 -9.78 -13.80
C LEU A 7 0.53 -9.85 -12.28
N ILE A 8 -0.49 -9.24 -11.67
CA ILE A 8 -0.74 -9.35 -10.23
C ILE A 8 -0.98 -10.81 -9.83
N CYS A 9 -1.76 -11.57 -10.61
CA CYS A 9 -1.97 -13.00 -10.33
C CYS A 9 -0.67 -13.79 -10.33
N LYS A 10 0.21 -13.58 -11.33
CA LYS A 10 1.53 -14.22 -11.38
C LYS A 10 2.43 -13.76 -10.24
N ALA A 11 2.45 -12.47 -9.93
CA ALA A 11 3.23 -11.91 -8.85
C ALA A 11 2.83 -12.51 -7.50
N ASN A 12 1.53 -12.64 -7.24
CA ASN A 12 1.00 -13.31 -6.06
C ASN A 12 1.40 -14.79 -5.98
N GLN A 13 1.43 -15.50 -7.12
CA GLN A 13 1.90 -16.89 -7.18
C GLN A 13 3.39 -16.99 -6.83
N SER A 14 4.23 -16.16 -7.45
CA SER A 14 5.67 -16.07 -7.17
C SER A 14 5.94 -15.71 -5.70
N PHE A 15 5.20 -14.74 -5.15
CA PHE A 15 5.29 -14.32 -3.76
C PHE A 15 4.98 -15.48 -2.81
N ARG A 16 3.90 -16.22 -3.04
CA ARG A 16 3.53 -17.38 -2.21
C ARG A 16 4.55 -18.52 -2.32
N ALA A 17 5.20 -18.66 -3.47
CA ALA A 17 6.26 -19.63 -3.69
C ALA A 17 7.61 -19.21 -3.08
N GLY A 18 7.73 -18.00 -2.55
CA GLY A 18 8.99 -17.45 -2.06
C GLY A 18 9.97 -17.00 -3.16
N ASP A 19 9.53 -16.96 -4.41
CA ASP A 19 10.31 -16.40 -5.52
C ASP A 19 10.14 -14.88 -5.54
N TRP A 20 10.87 -14.23 -4.63
CA TRP A 20 10.79 -12.78 -4.41
C TRP A 20 11.20 -11.99 -5.65
N LYS A 21 12.17 -12.47 -6.42
CA LYS A 21 12.68 -11.78 -7.61
C LYS A 21 11.63 -11.74 -8.72
N SER A 22 10.98 -12.88 -8.97
CA SER A 22 9.89 -12.94 -9.96
C SER A 22 8.68 -12.13 -9.48
N ALA A 23 8.34 -12.21 -8.20
CA ALA A 23 7.27 -11.41 -7.61
C ALA A 23 7.52 -9.91 -7.80
N GLU A 24 8.72 -9.43 -7.45
CA GLU A 24 9.13 -8.03 -7.59
C GLU A 24 8.97 -7.54 -9.03
N SER A 25 9.56 -8.27 -9.99
CA SER A 25 9.52 -7.92 -11.40
C SER A 25 8.08 -7.84 -11.94
N GLN A 26 7.24 -8.82 -11.57
CA GLN A 26 5.85 -8.88 -12.02
C GLN A 26 4.99 -7.78 -11.38
N TYR A 27 5.16 -7.51 -10.08
CA TYR A 27 4.47 -6.41 -9.41
C TYR A 27 4.87 -5.04 -9.97
N LEU A 28 6.17 -4.78 -10.20
CA LEU A 28 6.63 -3.51 -10.78
C LEU A 28 6.04 -3.31 -12.18
N THR A 29 6.04 -4.34 -13.01
CA THR A 29 5.43 -4.27 -14.36
C THR A 29 3.92 -4.04 -14.27
N ALA A 30 3.24 -4.62 -13.27
CA ALA A 30 1.81 -4.39 -13.06
C ALA A 30 1.56 -2.94 -12.62
N MET A 31 2.39 -2.44 -11.70
CA MET A 31 2.31 -1.08 -11.16
C MET A 31 2.49 -0.04 -12.26
N GLU A 32 3.48 -0.17 -13.15
CA GLU A 32 3.66 0.74 -14.30
C GLU A 32 2.39 0.87 -15.16
N ARG A 33 1.71 -0.26 -15.40
CA ARG A 33 0.46 -0.28 -16.18
C ARG A 33 -0.69 0.36 -15.43
N ILE A 34 -0.82 0.08 -14.13
CA ILE A 34 -1.90 0.62 -13.31
C ILE A 34 -1.68 2.11 -13.03
N ASP A 35 -0.45 2.57 -12.86
CA ASP A 35 -0.10 4.00 -12.78
C ASP A 35 -0.57 4.75 -14.03
N HIS A 36 -0.35 4.17 -15.22
CA HIS A 36 -0.86 4.75 -16.46
C HIS A 36 -2.39 4.80 -16.50
N LEU A 37 -3.07 3.72 -16.06
CA LEU A 37 -4.53 3.71 -15.99
C LEU A 37 -5.06 4.72 -14.96
N TYR A 38 -4.45 4.81 -13.79
CA TYR A 38 -4.88 5.71 -12.72
C TYR A 38 -4.71 7.18 -13.11
N LYS A 39 -3.65 7.53 -13.86
CA LYS A 39 -3.48 8.89 -14.41
C LYS A 39 -4.62 9.31 -15.35
N ASN A 40 -5.18 8.38 -16.12
CA ASN A 40 -6.20 8.68 -17.12
C ASN A 40 -7.64 8.46 -16.61
N TYR A 41 -7.81 7.65 -15.58
CA TYR A 41 -9.10 7.21 -15.07
C TYR A 41 -9.11 7.20 -13.53
N SER A 42 -8.61 8.28 -12.93
CA SER A 42 -8.50 8.42 -11.47
C SER A 42 -9.84 8.26 -10.76
N ASP A 43 -10.94 8.60 -11.43
CA ASP A 43 -12.31 8.57 -10.89
C ASP A 43 -12.97 7.20 -11.05
N ASN A 44 -12.25 6.22 -11.59
CA ASN A 44 -12.72 4.84 -11.64
C ASN A 44 -12.29 4.12 -10.36
N GLU A 45 -13.26 3.78 -9.52
CA GLU A 45 -13.04 3.08 -8.25
C GLU A 45 -12.22 1.78 -8.41
N GLN A 46 -12.50 0.99 -9.44
CA GLN A 46 -11.78 -0.27 -9.67
C GLN A 46 -10.30 -0.01 -9.99
N ILE A 47 -10.01 1.05 -10.74
CA ILE A 47 -8.62 1.43 -11.07
C ILE A 47 -7.92 1.97 -9.83
N LEU A 48 -8.58 2.81 -9.03
CA LEU A 48 -8.05 3.29 -7.75
C LEU A 48 -7.71 2.12 -6.81
N MET A 49 -8.61 1.16 -6.65
CA MET A 49 -8.40 0.02 -5.76
C MET A 49 -7.31 -0.92 -6.27
N ALA A 50 -7.22 -1.13 -7.58
CA ALA A 50 -6.13 -1.89 -8.18
C ALA A 50 -4.77 -1.19 -7.99
N TRP A 51 -4.75 0.14 -8.11
CA TRP A 51 -3.57 0.97 -7.90
C TRP A 51 -3.09 0.84 -6.45
N LEU A 52 -3.97 1.13 -5.49
CA LEU A 52 -3.70 1.00 -4.07
C LEU A 52 -3.15 -0.39 -3.70
N ALA A 53 -3.83 -1.45 -4.14
CA ALA A 53 -3.44 -2.83 -3.84
C ALA A 53 -2.05 -3.17 -4.41
N SER A 54 -1.68 -2.61 -5.58
CA SER A 54 -0.36 -2.86 -6.17
C SER A 54 0.77 -2.24 -5.35
N TYR A 55 0.55 -1.02 -4.83
CA TYR A 55 1.49 -0.38 -3.90
C TYR A 55 1.61 -1.17 -2.60
N HIS A 56 0.49 -1.61 -2.01
CA HIS A 56 0.52 -2.39 -0.77
C HIS A 56 1.16 -3.77 -0.94
N ASN A 57 0.95 -4.45 -2.08
CA ASN A 57 1.62 -5.72 -2.38
C ASN A 57 3.15 -5.56 -2.48
N LEU A 58 3.61 -4.48 -3.11
CA LEU A 58 5.05 -4.15 -3.16
C LEU A 58 5.60 -3.79 -1.78
N SER A 59 4.84 -3.03 -0.99
CA SER A 59 5.17 -2.77 0.41
C SER A 59 5.38 -4.07 1.19
N GLU A 60 4.44 -5.01 1.11
CA GLU A 60 4.56 -6.30 1.80
C GLU A 60 5.81 -7.06 1.34
N LEU A 61 6.08 -7.11 0.04
CA LEU A 61 7.28 -7.72 -0.51
C LEU A 61 8.56 -7.08 0.03
N TYR A 62 8.63 -5.74 0.06
CA TYR A 62 9.79 -5.05 0.61
C TYR A 62 9.97 -5.26 2.11
N GLY A 63 8.87 -5.37 2.85
CA GLY A 63 8.91 -5.77 4.26
C GLY A 63 9.51 -7.17 4.45
N ARG A 64 9.14 -8.15 3.61
CA ARG A 64 9.75 -9.50 3.63
C ARG A 64 11.23 -9.49 3.30
N LEU A 65 11.66 -8.58 2.43
CA LEU A 65 13.06 -8.42 2.02
C LEU A 65 13.89 -7.55 2.98
N GLY A 66 13.30 -7.03 4.07
CA GLY A 66 13.97 -6.12 5.01
C GLY A 66 14.29 -4.75 4.42
N ARG A 67 13.67 -4.37 3.29
CA ARG A 67 13.88 -3.08 2.62
C ARG A 67 12.90 -2.06 3.20
N VAL A 68 13.15 -1.66 4.44
CA VAL A 68 12.26 -0.84 5.28
C VAL A 68 11.86 0.48 4.61
N ASP A 69 12.80 1.21 4.01
CA ASP A 69 12.51 2.47 3.32
C ASP A 69 11.58 2.28 2.11
N ALA A 70 11.80 1.21 1.35
CA ALA A 70 10.98 0.88 0.20
C ALA A 70 9.57 0.44 0.63
N GLN A 71 9.46 -0.35 1.71
CA GLN A 71 8.18 -0.70 2.31
C GLN A 71 7.39 0.56 2.68
N LEU A 72 7.98 1.45 3.49
CA LEU A 72 7.32 2.67 3.93
C LEU A 72 6.90 3.57 2.76
N SER A 73 7.81 3.79 1.80
CA SER A 73 7.53 4.62 0.62
C SER A 73 6.29 4.13 -0.15
N HIS A 74 6.17 2.81 -0.34
CA HIS A 74 5.03 2.23 -1.06
C HIS A 74 3.71 2.28 -0.26
N ILE A 75 3.74 2.42 1.07
CA ILE A 75 2.52 2.71 1.85
C ILE A 75 2.18 4.20 1.79
N MET A 76 3.18 5.08 1.91
CA MET A 76 2.99 6.52 2.02
C MET A 76 2.54 7.16 0.70
N GLN A 77 2.99 6.65 -0.45
CA GLN A 77 2.64 7.19 -1.75
C GLN A 77 1.12 7.20 -2.01
N PRO A 78 0.38 6.07 -1.88
CA PRO A 78 -1.07 6.09 -2.00
C PRO A 78 -1.76 6.90 -0.90
N TYR A 79 -1.28 6.83 0.34
CA TYR A 79 -1.84 7.64 1.44
C TYR A 79 -1.81 9.14 1.11
N HIS A 80 -0.65 9.67 0.71
CA HIS A 80 -0.50 11.08 0.38
C HIS A 80 -1.33 11.48 -0.83
N GLN A 81 -1.31 10.69 -1.91
CA GLN A 81 -2.08 10.97 -3.12
C GLN A 81 -3.58 11.08 -2.82
N LEU A 82 -4.13 10.11 -2.09
CA LEU A 82 -5.55 10.05 -1.76
C LEU A 82 -5.95 11.15 -0.76
N LYS A 83 -5.12 11.40 0.24
CA LYS A 83 -5.35 12.48 1.21
C LYS A 83 -5.36 13.86 0.52
N ASN A 84 -4.39 14.12 -0.35
CA ASN A 84 -4.30 15.38 -1.08
C ASN A 84 -5.51 15.57 -2.01
N ARG A 85 -5.99 14.50 -2.62
CA ARG A 85 -7.20 14.53 -3.45
C ARG A 85 -8.43 14.94 -2.64
N LEU A 86 -8.67 14.34 -1.47
CA LEU A 86 -9.77 14.80 -0.60
C LEU A 86 -9.58 16.25 -0.12
N MET A 87 -8.36 16.66 0.23
CA MET A 87 -8.11 18.03 0.69
C MET A 87 -8.38 19.09 -0.39
N THR A 88 -8.30 18.74 -1.67
CA THR A 88 -8.42 19.68 -2.79
C THR A 88 -9.78 19.60 -3.50
N GLN A 89 -10.47 18.46 -3.41
CA GLN A 89 -11.64 18.16 -4.24
C GLN A 89 -12.82 17.52 -3.49
N ALA A 90 -12.81 17.46 -2.14
CA ALA A 90 -13.80 16.73 -1.34
C ALA A 90 -15.26 16.95 -1.77
N ASP A 91 -15.69 18.19 -2.01
CA ASP A 91 -17.09 18.54 -2.25
C ASP A 91 -17.65 17.98 -3.57
N HIS A 92 -16.78 17.61 -4.52
CA HIS A 92 -17.17 17.16 -5.86
C HIS A 92 -16.55 15.80 -6.22
N GLU A 93 -16.09 15.05 -5.22
CA GLU A 93 -15.31 13.84 -5.43
C GLU A 93 -16.21 12.64 -5.82
N PRO A 94 -16.21 12.17 -7.08
CA PRO A 94 -17.14 11.14 -7.56
C PRO A 94 -16.96 9.78 -6.88
N ILE A 95 -15.77 9.49 -6.37
CA ILE A 95 -15.45 8.23 -5.67
C ILE A 95 -15.00 8.46 -4.23
N TYR A 96 -15.60 9.45 -3.55
CA TYR A 96 -15.25 9.86 -2.20
C TYR A 96 -15.14 8.70 -1.21
N ALA A 97 -16.15 7.82 -1.20
CA ALA A 97 -16.19 6.67 -0.30
C ALA A 97 -15.01 5.70 -0.56
N ALA A 98 -14.67 5.46 -1.83
CA ALA A 98 -13.54 4.60 -2.19
C ALA A 98 -12.19 5.22 -1.79
N ILE A 99 -12.04 6.54 -1.95
CA ILE A 99 -10.82 7.25 -1.53
C ILE A 99 -10.66 7.19 -0.01
N LEU A 100 -11.74 7.48 0.74
CA LEU A 100 -11.72 7.39 2.19
C LEU A 100 -11.41 5.97 2.66
N HIS A 101 -11.98 4.96 2.00
CA HIS A 101 -11.64 3.56 2.24
C HIS A 101 -10.16 3.27 1.98
N GLY A 102 -9.61 3.74 0.87
CA GLY A 102 -8.18 3.58 0.52
C GLY A 102 -7.22 4.26 1.49
N ILE A 103 -7.57 5.45 2.00
CA ILE A 103 -6.83 6.11 3.08
C ILE A 103 -6.86 5.25 4.35
N ASN A 104 -8.04 4.74 4.74
CA ASN A 104 -8.18 3.88 5.91
C ASN A 104 -7.35 2.59 5.79
N LEU A 105 -7.30 1.98 4.61
CA LEU A 105 -6.41 0.83 4.36
C LEU A 105 -4.95 1.21 4.53
N SER A 106 -4.51 2.34 3.95
CA SER A 106 -3.12 2.80 4.07
C SER A 106 -2.75 3.15 5.53
N CYS A 107 -3.68 3.72 6.30
CA CYS A 107 -3.47 3.96 7.73
C CYS A 107 -3.28 2.65 8.53
N LYS A 108 -4.03 1.59 8.19
CA LYS A 108 -3.83 0.26 8.80
C LYS A 108 -2.45 -0.29 8.47
N GLU A 109 -2.02 -0.21 7.20
CA GLU A 109 -0.69 -0.64 6.78
C GLU A 109 0.42 0.15 7.48
N LEU A 110 0.28 1.48 7.63
CA LEU A 110 1.24 2.30 8.38
C LEU A 110 1.31 1.91 9.86
N TYR A 111 0.17 1.63 10.48
CA TYR A 111 0.13 1.15 11.86
C TYR A 111 0.87 -0.18 12.01
N LEU A 112 0.64 -1.14 11.11
CA LEU A 112 1.31 -2.43 11.12
C LEU A 112 2.82 -2.28 10.89
N TYR A 113 3.22 -1.45 9.92
CA TYR A 113 4.61 -1.10 9.68
C TYR A 113 5.27 -0.53 10.94
N GLN A 114 4.67 0.48 11.57
CA GLN A 114 5.24 1.12 12.76
C GLN A 114 5.37 0.12 13.92
N LYS A 115 4.35 -0.71 14.14
CA LYS A 115 4.40 -1.77 15.15
C LYS A 115 5.56 -2.75 14.89
N GLN A 116 5.74 -3.19 13.65
CA GLN A 116 6.85 -4.07 13.26
C GLN A 116 8.21 -3.41 13.52
N GLN A 117 8.37 -2.13 13.17
CA GLN A 117 9.64 -1.41 13.40
C GLN A 117 9.98 -1.30 14.89
N LEU A 118 8.98 -1.04 15.75
CA LEU A 118 9.16 -0.98 17.20
C LEU A 118 9.57 -2.33 17.81
N GLU A 119 9.01 -3.42 17.29
CA GLU A 119 9.37 -4.79 17.70
C GLU A 119 10.82 -5.11 17.31
N ILE A 120 11.27 -4.67 16.13
CA ILE A 120 12.64 -4.90 15.62
C ILE A 120 13.67 -4.02 16.34
N SER A 121 13.34 -2.77 16.68
CA SER A 121 14.27 -1.82 17.31
C SER A 121 14.59 -2.13 18.78
N GLY A 122 14.07 -3.23 19.34
CA GLY A 122 14.50 -3.76 20.63
C GLY A 122 13.98 -3.03 21.87
N GLY A 123 12.85 -2.32 21.83
CA GLY A 123 12.32 -1.70 23.06
C GLY A 123 10.95 -1.05 22.94
N VAL A 124 9.94 -1.67 23.56
CA VAL A 124 9.35 -1.31 24.86
C VAL A 124 8.30 -2.39 25.13
N ASN A 125 8.38 -3.06 26.28
CA ASN A 125 7.33 -3.95 26.73
C ASN A 125 6.07 -3.10 27.02
N LEU A 126 5.18 -2.96 26.04
CA LEU A 126 3.91 -2.21 26.14
C LEU A 126 3.00 -2.72 27.28
N LYS A 127 3.36 -3.83 27.94
CA LYS A 127 2.66 -4.31 29.15
C LYS A 127 2.88 -3.45 30.40
N TYR A 128 3.79 -2.47 30.39
CA TYR A 128 4.08 -1.63 31.56
C TYR A 128 3.65 -0.16 31.47
N GLN A 129 2.97 0.25 30.40
CA GLN A 129 2.28 1.55 30.42
C GLN A 129 0.93 1.39 31.12
N GLN A 130 0.95 1.37 32.46
CA GLN A 130 -0.26 1.69 33.22
C GLN A 130 -0.60 3.16 32.99
N PRO A 131 -1.89 3.51 32.80
CA PRO A 131 -2.31 4.90 32.74
C PRO A 131 -2.08 5.54 34.11
N VAL A 132 -1.17 6.50 34.20
CA VAL A 132 -1.12 7.42 35.33
C VAL A 132 -2.32 8.35 35.16
N PHE A 133 -3.40 8.03 35.89
CA PHE A 133 -4.46 9.00 36.14
C PHE A 133 -3.91 10.01 37.16
N HIS A 134 -3.89 11.28 36.77
CA HIS A 134 -3.84 12.42 37.68
C HIS A 134 -5.18 13.13 37.63
#